data_AF-A0A925Q622-F1
#
_entry.id   AF-A0A925Q622-F1
#
_cell.length_a   1.000
_cell.length_b   1.000
_cell.length_c   1.000
_cell.angle_alpha   90.00
_cell.angle_beta   90.00
_cell.angle_gamma   90.00
#
_symmetry.space_group_name_H-M   'P 1'
#
loop_
_entity.id
_entity.type
_entity.pdbx_description
1 polymer ?
#
loop_
_entity_poly.entity_id
_entity_poly.type
_entity_poly.pdbx_seq_one_letter_code
_entity_poly.pdbx_strand_id
1 'polypeptide(L)'
;MNTIPYPRMSASRLVAAYAGDIRLELFKMLRTPAFALPTLFFPAMFYLLFGVLLARGNGAATVTTFAHMGVFGTMAPGLFGFGVSLAFDREQGLLRFKQALPMPPGSYLLARMVMAMLFVALISVSLTLLAWTVAGAPITPAQAAKVFLIEVLGVLPFCALGLCIGAFVSGQAAPAIVNLIYLPMAFLSGLWVPLQFLPKAIQGIATFLPSHHLAQLALGALDLPSKGSTASHVAALAGVTLVFFVLAMRRLGNRGFRLINPATPGGRPRFATAMSGVAIAIGIALMSMGVIGNPSSAVAAAGASKSDADAATAAKDSAAPAGVAAPSEPLIAAFDSGSPDATYGIGWSETSDTFVGGASTATVRLVDDGAESSTGALEIDGTIREGFQWPFAGAVFFPNGPPMEGMMDYSSRKTLAFFARGDGGKYVATFFSTADRNSIPSSFPFEAGPEWREIRVPLEDFVVDRGRVRGIMIGSNGPEGHFRLQIDNVRIE
;
A
#
# COMPACT_ATOMS: atom_id res chain seq x y z
N MET A 1 -17.82 -12.31 -59.45
CA MET A 1 -17.24 -11.22 -58.64
C MET A 1 -15.74 -11.46 -58.53
N ASN A 2 -14.92 -10.71 -59.28
CA ASN A 2 -13.46 -10.76 -59.17
C ASN A 2 -13.04 -10.19 -57.82
N THR A 3 -12.55 -11.04 -56.90
CA THR A 3 -11.82 -10.58 -55.72
C THR A 3 -10.48 -10.04 -56.19
N ILE A 4 -10.35 -8.71 -56.32
CA ILE A 4 -9.04 -8.08 -56.50
C ILE A 4 -8.20 -8.49 -55.27
N PRO A 5 -7.09 -9.23 -55.43
CA PRO A 5 -6.26 -9.59 -54.30
C PRO A 5 -5.68 -8.29 -53.72
N TYR A 6 -6.04 -7.96 -52.48
CA TYR A 6 -5.40 -6.87 -51.76
C TYR A 6 -3.89 -7.10 -51.77
N PRO A 7 -3.06 -6.16 -52.26
CA PRO A 7 -1.63 -6.34 -52.24
C PRO A 7 -1.18 -6.51 -50.79
N ARG A 8 -0.60 -7.67 -50.47
CA ARG A 8 -0.04 -7.93 -49.14
C ARG A 8 1.06 -6.91 -48.89
N MET A 9 0.94 -6.13 -47.82
CA MET A 9 2.00 -5.21 -47.42
C MET A 9 3.29 -6.01 -47.17
N SER A 10 4.40 -5.54 -47.72
CA SER A 10 5.75 -5.99 -47.33
C SER A 10 5.93 -5.82 -45.81
N ALA A 11 6.70 -6.72 -45.19
CA ALA A 11 7.03 -6.64 -43.76
C ALA A 11 7.62 -5.27 -43.37
N SER A 12 8.45 -4.67 -44.23
CA SER A 12 9.02 -3.34 -43.98
C SER A 12 7.97 -2.23 -43.97
N ARG A 13 6.98 -2.29 -44.87
CA ARG A 13 5.85 -1.35 -44.91
C ARG A 13 4.92 -1.53 -43.72
N LEU A 14 4.74 -2.76 -43.26
CA LEU A 14 3.96 -3.06 -42.05
C LEU A 14 4.61 -2.43 -40.82
N VAL A 15 5.92 -2.66 -40.61
CA VAL A 15 6.68 -2.08 -39.49
C VAL A 15 6.67 -0.55 -39.56
N ALA A 16 6.90 0.03 -40.75
CA ALA A 16 6.86 1.47 -40.95
C ALA A 16 5.48 2.06 -40.62
N ALA A 17 4.38 1.37 -40.95
CA ALA A 17 3.03 1.82 -40.61
C ALA A 17 2.80 1.84 -39.08
N TYR A 18 3.20 0.80 -38.36
CA TYR A 18 3.12 0.78 -36.89
C TYR A 18 4.01 1.85 -36.25
N ALA A 19 5.27 1.96 -36.69
CA ALA A 19 6.20 2.96 -36.18
C ALA A 19 5.72 4.39 -36.47
N GLY A 20 5.13 4.63 -37.64
CA GLY A 20 4.53 5.90 -38.02
C GLY A 20 3.36 6.29 -37.11
N ASP A 21 2.43 5.36 -36.86
CA ASP A 21 1.30 5.59 -35.94
C ASP A 21 1.78 5.81 -34.50
N ILE A 22 2.76 5.03 -34.01
CA ILE A 22 3.36 5.21 -32.66
C ILE A 22 3.96 6.62 -32.55
N ARG A 23 4.78 7.01 -33.53
CA ARG A 23 5.43 8.32 -33.56
C ARG A 23 4.40 9.44 -33.57
N LEU A 24 3.35 9.31 -34.40
CA LEU A 24 2.28 10.30 -34.49
C LEU A 24 1.52 10.43 -33.17
N GLU A 25 1.10 9.32 -32.56
CA GLU A 25 0.40 9.36 -31.27
C GLU A 25 1.27 9.95 -30.16
N LEU A 26 2.55 9.59 -30.10
CA LEU A 26 3.50 10.14 -29.12
C LEU A 26 3.66 11.66 -29.28
N PHE A 27 3.97 12.14 -30.48
CA PHE A 27 4.14 13.59 -30.70
C PHE A 27 2.83 14.36 -30.53
N LYS A 28 1.69 13.78 -30.90
CA LYS A 28 0.37 14.37 -30.65
C LYS A 28 0.16 14.60 -29.15
N MET A 29 0.45 13.59 -28.32
CA MET A 29 0.26 13.68 -26.87
C MET A 29 1.29 14.60 -26.20
N LEU A 30 2.56 14.53 -26.59
CA LEU A 30 3.60 15.44 -26.07
C LEU A 30 3.33 16.92 -26.42
N ARG A 31 2.73 17.18 -27.59
CA ARG A 31 2.35 18.54 -28.01
C ARG A 31 1.00 19.01 -27.47
N THR A 32 0.31 18.17 -26.70
CA THR A 32 -0.94 18.53 -26.04
C THR A 32 -0.62 18.89 -24.58
N PRO A 33 -0.33 20.17 -24.26
CA PRO A 33 0.16 20.56 -22.93
C PRO A 33 -0.83 20.23 -21.82
N ALA A 34 -2.13 20.31 -22.11
CA ALA A 34 -3.20 19.95 -21.17
C ALA A 34 -3.16 18.49 -20.71
N PHE A 35 -2.54 17.58 -21.49
CA PHE A 35 -2.33 16.20 -21.11
C PHE A 35 -0.90 15.96 -20.61
N ALA A 36 0.11 16.37 -21.39
CA ALA A 36 1.50 16.05 -21.10
C ALA A 36 2.00 16.69 -19.79
N LEU A 37 1.66 17.97 -19.53
CA LEU A 37 2.15 18.65 -18.34
C LEU A 37 1.58 18.02 -17.07
N PRO A 38 0.25 17.87 -16.87
CA PRO A 38 -0.26 17.29 -15.62
C PRO A 38 0.19 15.83 -15.41
N THR A 39 0.25 15.05 -16.50
CA THR A 39 0.62 13.63 -16.45
C THR A 39 2.07 13.42 -16.01
N LEU A 40 2.99 14.29 -16.44
CA LEU A 40 4.41 14.22 -16.05
C LEU A 40 4.69 14.97 -14.73
N PHE A 41 4.01 16.08 -14.52
CA PHE A 41 4.26 16.97 -13.39
C PHE A 41 3.67 16.46 -12.09
N PHE A 42 2.42 15.98 -12.05
CA PHE A 42 1.77 15.64 -10.79
C PHE A 42 2.41 14.49 -10.03
N PRO A 43 2.81 13.36 -10.65
CA PRO A 43 3.52 12.31 -9.93
C PRO A 43 4.83 12.83 -9.31
N ALA A 44 5.59 13.62 -10.06
CA ALA A 44 6.82 14.25 -9.58
C ALA A 44 6.57 15.24 -8.45
N MET A 45 5.58 16.13 -8.60
CA MET A 45 5.17 17.09 -7.59
C MET A 45 4.74 16.40 -6.29
N PHE A 46 3.90 15.36 -6.39
CA PHE A 46 3.45 14.62 -5.22
C PHE A 46 4.58 13.80 -4.59
N TYR A 47 5.52 13.30 -5.38
CA TYR A 47 6.72 12.66 -4.84
C TYR A 47 7.60 13.66 -4.06
N LEU A 48 7.80 14.86 -4.59
CA LEU A 48 8.51 15.93 -3.88
C LEU A 48 7.77 16.36 -2.61
N LEU A 49 6.43 16.45 -2.66
CA LEU A 49 5.62 16.83 -1.51
C LEU A 49 5.61 15.73 -0.42
N PHE A 50 5.25 14.50 -0.78
CA PHE A 50 5.04 13.43 0.20
C PHE A 50 6.31 12.65 0.50
N GLY A 51 7.13 12.35 -0.52
CA GLY A 51 8.32 11.52 -0.41
C GLY A 51 9.57 12.29 -0.01
N VAL A 52 9.64 13.59 -0.28
CA VAL A 52 10.80 14.43 0.09
C VAL A 52 10.47 15.40 1.21
N LEU A 53 9.38 16.19 1.09
CA LEU A 53 9.09 17.24 2.07
C LEU A 53 8.46 16.68 3.35
N LEU A 54 7.45 15.81 3.25
CA LEU A 54 6.77 15.23 4.42
C LEU A 54 7.50 14.03 5.03
N ALA A 55 8.22 13.24 4.23
CA ALA A 55 8.97 12.08 4.69
C ALA A 55 10.43 12.40 5.08
N ARG A 56 10.77 13.66 5.39
CA ARG A 56 12.14 14.04 5.77
C ARG A 56 12.63 13.22 6.96
N GLY A 57 13.83 12.64 6.82
CA GLY A 57 14.43 11.78 7.84
C GLY A 57 13.89 10.34 7.88
N ASN A 58 12.89 10.01 7.06
CA ASN A 58 12.32 8.66 6.97
C ASN A 58 12.54 8.07 5.57
N GLY A 59 13.70 7.43 5.37
CA GLY A 59 14.07 6.84 4.09
C GLY A 59 13.10 5.77 3.60
N ALA A 60 12.50 4.99 4.51
CA ALA A 60 11.50 3.98 4.16
C ALA A 60 10.22 4.61 3.59
N ALA A 61 9.75 5.70 4.18
CA ALA A 61 8.59 6.45 3.69
C ALA A 61 8.86 7.11 2.33
N THR A 62 10.07 7.63 2.11
CA THR A 62 10.51 8.16 0.81
C THR A 62 10.45 7.09 -0.28
N VAL A 63 11.02 5.89 -0.05
CA VAL A 63 11.03 4.79 -1.04
C VAL A 63 9.62 4.22 -1.26
N THR A 64 8.79 4.14 -0.22
CA THR A 64 7.38 3.73 -0.35
C THR A 64 6.59 4.72 -1.22
N THR A 65 6.81 6.01 -1.00
CA THR A 65 6.13 7.07 -1.76
C THR A 65 6.58 7.09 -3.22
N PHE A 66 7.85 6.77 -3.50
CA PHE A 66 8.36 6.61 -4.86
C PHE A 66 7.53 5.57 -5.64
N ALA A 67 7.34 4.36 -5.08
CA ALA A 67 6.50 3.33 -5.71
C ALA A 67 5.05 3.79 -5.90
N HIS A 68 4.44 4.38 -4.88
CA HIS A 68 3.04 4.80 -4.96
C HIS A 68 2.81 5.91 -5.99
N MET A 69 3.70 6.90 -6.07
CA MET A 69 3.59 7.98 -7.06
C MET A 69 3.87 7.50 -8.48
N GLY A 70 4.76 6.53 -8.64
CA GLY A 70 5.01 5.91 -9.94
C GLY A 70 3.80 5.10 -10.44
N VAL A 71 3.13 4.35 -9.55
CA VAL A 71 1.83 3.72 -9.86
C VAL A 71 0.75 4.74 -10.14
N PHE A 72 0.68 5.83 -9.37
CA PHE A 72 -0.27 6.92 -9.63
C PHE A 72 -0.08 7.52 -11.02
N GLY A 73 1.18 7.81 -11.40
CA GLY A 73 1.52 8.30 -12.73
C GLY A 73 1.25 7.28 -13.84
N THR A 74 1.37 5.99 -13.55
CA THR A 74 1.10 4.90 -14.51
C THR A 74 -0.36 4.86 -14.96
N MET A 75 -1.32 5.22 -14.11
CA MET A 75 -2.74 5.15 -14.42
C MET A 75 -3.16 6.18 -15.50
N ALA A 76 -2.60 7.39 -15.46
CA ALA A 76 -3.09 8.51 -16.26
C ALA A 76 -2.90 8.32 -17.79
N PRO A 77 -1.75 7.86 -18.30
CA PRO A 77 -1.58 7.59 -19.73
C PRO A 77 -2.56 6.55 -20.29
N GLY A 78 -2.87 5.50 -19.51
CA GLY A 78 -3.82 4.47 -19.90
C GLY A 78 -5.27 4.94 -19.90
N LEU A 79 -5.67 5.80 -18.96
CA LEU A 79 -7.07 6.22 -18.84
C LEU A 79 -7.40 7.47 -19.65
N PHE A 80 -6.58 8.51 -19.55
CA PHE A 80 -6.79 9.77 -20.25
C PHE A 80 -6.19 9.72 -21.66
N GLY A 81 -4.89 9.39 -21.77
CA GLY A 81 -4.18 9.40 -23.05
C GLY A 81 -4.70 8.35 -24.03
N PHE A 82 -5.04 7.15 -23.55
CA PHE A 82 -5.68 6.14 -24.37
C PHE A 82 -7.20 6.33 -24.40
N GLY A 83 -7.86 6.25 -23.24
CA GLY A 83 -9.32 6.10 -23.15
C GLY A 83 -10.11 7.33 -23.57
N VAL A 84 -9.87 8.48 -22.94
CA VAL A 84 -10.57 9.74 -23.27
C VAL A 84 -10.33 10.12 -24.73
N SER A 85 -9.06 10.09 -25.17
CA SER A 85 -8.74 10.39 -26.55
C SER A 85 -9.39 9.41 -27.53
N LEU A 86 -9.76 8.19 -27.12
CA LEU A 86 -10.41 7.20 -28.00
C LEU A 86 -11.87 7.55 -28.17
N ALA A 87 -12.52 7.99 -27.09
CA ALA A 87 -13.89 8.46 -27.14
C ALA A 87 -14.06 9.61 -28.15
N PHE A 88 -13.15 10.60 -28.10
CA PHE A 88 -13.12 11.71 -29.06
C PHE A 88 -12.86 11.26 -30.50
N ASP A 89 -11.81 10.47 -30.74
CA ASP A 89 -11.46 9.99 -32.08
C ASP A 89 -12.58 9.13 -32.69
N ARG A 90 -13.30 8.37 -31.86
CA ARG A 90 -14.47 7.57 -32.28
C ARG A 90 -15.62 8.47 -32.73
N GLU A 91 -15.91 9.56 -32.01
CA GLU A 91 -17.00 10.48 -32.33
C GLU A 91 -16.71 11.35 -33.55
N GLN A 92 -15.45 11.76 -33.71
CA GLN A 92 -14.99 12.51 -34.88
C GLN A 92 -14.88 11.64 -36.14
N GLY A 93 -15.16 10.34 -36.03
CA GLY A 93 -15.10 9.41 -37.16
C GLY A 93 -13.68 9.02 -37.58
N LEU A 94 -12.64 9.39 -36.82
CA LEU A 94 -11.24 9.06 -37.13
C LEU A 94 -11.02 7.56 -37.24
N LEU A 95 -11.70 6.77 -36.40
CA LEU A 95 -11.61 5.31 -36.47
C LEU A 95 -12.13 4.76 -37.81
N ARG A 96 -13.21 5.35 -38.35
CA ARG A 96 -13.77 4.95 -39.66
C ARG A 96 -12.85 5.39 -40.79
N PHE A 97 -12.28 6.58 -40.67
CA PHE A 97 -11.27 7.08 -41.61
C PHE A 97 -10.04 6.15 -41.65
N LYS A 98 -9.49 5.77 -40.49
CA LYS A 98 -8.36 4.84 -40.41
C LYS A 98 -8.68 3.44 -40.95
N GLN A 99 -9.93 3.00 -40.89
CA GLN A 99 -10.36 1.73 -41.49
C GLN A 99 -10.48 1.77 -43.02
N ALA A 100 -10.68 2.96 -43.60
CA ALA A 100 -10.66 3.13 -45.05
C ALA A 100 -9.24 3.20 -45.63
N LEU A 101 -8.24 3.52 -44.79
CA LEU A 101 -6.84 3.54 -45.20
C LEU A 101 -6.27 2.12 -45.34
N PRO A 102 -5.29 1.91 -46.23
CA PRO A 102 -4.57 0.63 -46.37
C PRO A 102 -3.58 0.43 -45.22
N MET A 103 -4.09 0.44 -43.98
CA MET A 103 -3.33 0.36 -42.74
C MET A 103 -3.61 -0.94 -41.99
N PRO A 104 -2.67 -1.40 -41.13
CA PRO A 104 -2.93 -2.55 -40.27
C PRO A 104 -4.08 -2.23 -39.31
N PRO A 105 -5.09 -3.10 -39.16
CA PRO A 105 -6.31 -2.76 -38.44
C PRO A 105 -6.12 -2.59 -36.92
N GLY A 106 -4.99 -3.05 -36.37
CA GLY A 106 -4.60 -2.85 -34.97
C GLY A 106 -3.55 -1.74 -34.74
N SER A 107 -3.07 -1.05 -35.78
CA SER A 107 -1.96 -0.08 -35.67
C SER A 107 -2.26 1.06 -34.71
N TYR A 108 -3.49 1.57 -34.77
CA TYR A 108 -3.94 2.67 -33.95
C TYR A 108 -4.00 2.31 -32.45
N LEU A 109 -4.62 1.18 -32.09
CA LEU A 109 -4.69 0.76 -30.68
C LEU A 109 -3.32 0.41 -30.11
N LEU A 110 -2.49 -0.28 -30.91
CA LEU A 110 -1.11 -0.59 -30.51
C LEU A 110 -0.31 0.70 -30.31
N ALA A 111 -0.44 1.67 -31.21
CA ALA A 111 0.26 2.95 -31.10
C ALA A 111 -0.10 3.71 -29.83
N ARG A 112 -1.37 3.67 -29.41
CA ARG A 112 -1.80 4.27 -28.15
C ARG A 112 -1.33 3.54 -26.92
N MET A 113 -1.31 2.21 -26.96
CA MET A 113 -0.75 1.41 -25.88
C MET A 113 0.73 1.71 -25.70
N VAL A 114 1.50 1.73 -26.80
CA VAL A 114 2.93 2.05 -26.79
C VAL A 114 3.17 3.49 -26.35
N MET A 115 2.34 4.44 -26.80
CA MET A 115 2.41 5.83 -26.33
C MET A 115 2.23 5.89 -24.80
N ALA A 116 1.23 5.18 -24.25
CA ALA A 116 1.02 5.12 -22.81
C ALA A 116 2.25 4.55 -22.09
N MET A 117 2.80 3.44 -22.58
CA MET A 117 4.04 2.84 -22.05
C MET A 117 5.23 3.80 -22.07
N LEU A 118 5.39 4.61 -23.13
CA LEU A 118 6.46 5.60 -23.24
C LEU A 118 6.27 6.78 -22.28
N PHE A 119 5.04 7.23 -22.05
CA PHE A 119 4.76 8.24 -21.03
C PHE A 119 5.07 7.70 -19.63
N VAL A 120 4.69 6.46 -19.34
CA VAL A 120 5.04 5.81 -18.06
C VAL A 120 6.55 5.65 -17.91
N ALA A 121 7.26 5.29 -18.97
CA ALA A 121 8.72 5.25 -18.95
C ALA A 121 9.32 6.63 -18.60
N LEU A 122 8.78 7.73 -19.16
CA LEU A 122 9.24 9.08 -18.84
C LEU A 122 8.94 9.47 -17.38
N ILE A 123 7.77 9.09 -16.85
CA ILE A 123 7.40 9.30 -15.44
C ILE A 123 8.34 8.51 -14.53
N SER A 124 8.57 7.24 -14.82
CA SER A 124 9.40 6.37 -13.99
C SER A 124 10.85 6.85 -13.95
N VAL A 125 11.40 7.27 -15.10
CA VAL A 125 12.73 7.88 -15.20
C VAL A 125 12.78 9.20 -14.43
N SER A 126 11.78 10.08 -14.56
CA SER A 126 11.78 11.36 -13.87
C SER A 126 11.71 11.18 -12.35
N LEU A 127 10.86 10.27 -11.86
CA LEU A 127 10.78 9.93 -10.44
C LEU A 127 12.07 9.33 -9.91
N THR A 128 12.72 8.44 -10.69
CA THR A 128 13.99 7.83 -10.29
C THR A 128 15.09 8.88 -10.16
N LEU A 129 15.16 9.82 -11.12
CA LEU A 129 16.09 10.94 -11.05
C LEU A 129 15.85 11.80 -9.81
N LEU A 130 14.60 12.13 -9.48
CA LEU A 130 14.25 12.87 -8.27
C LEU A 130 14.58 12.09 -7.00
N ALA A 131 14.37 10.77 -6.99
CA ALA A 131 14.68 9.92 -5.86
C ALA A 131 16.18 9.90 -5.55
N TRP A 132 17.03 9.81 -6.57
CA TRP A 132 18.48 9.83 -6.38
C TRP A 132 19.04 11.22 -6.09
N THR A 133 18.61 12.25 -6.82
CA THR A 133 19.24 13.58 -6.78
C THR A 133 18.69 14.50 -5.69
N VAL A 134 17.40 14.43 -5.41
CA VAL A 134 16.73 15.32 -4.45
C VAL A 134 16.47 14.62 -3.13
N ALA A 135 15.96 13.39 -3.19
CA ALA A 135 15.57 12.65 -1.99
C ALA A 135 16.73 11.91 -1.31
N GLY A 136 17.82 11.62 -2.03
CA GLY A 136 18.89 10.75 -1.56
C GLY A 136 18.40 9.34 -1.20
N ALA A 137 17.35 8.86 -1.87
CA ALA A 137 16.69 7.61 -1.54
C ALA A 137 17.63 6.41 -1.78
N PRO A 138 17.70 5.44 -0.86
CA PRO A 138 18.57 4.27 -0.98
C PRO A 138 17.99 3.22 -1.96
N ILE A 139 17.72 3.64 -3.20
CA ILE A 139 17.17 2.78 -4.27
C ILE A 139 18.33 2.37 -5.18
N THR A 140 18.58 1.07 -5.28
CA THR A 140 19.62 0.55 -6.18
C THR A 140 19.19 0.67 -7.65
N PRO A 141 20.14 0.78 -8.61
CA PRO A 141 19.81 0.75 -10.04
C PRO A 141 19.02 -0.49 -10.47
N ALA A 142 19.27 -1.64 -9.83
CA ALA A 142 18.52 -2.87 -10.09
C ALA A 142 17.06 -2.77 -9.61
N GLN A 143 16.81 -2.22 -8.43
CA GLN A 143 15.46 -1.98 -7.92
C GLN A 143 14.72 -0.95 -8.78
N ALA A 144 15.37 0.16 -9.16
CA ALA A 144 14.80 1.14 -10.08
C ALA A 144 14.43 0.53 -11.44
N ALA A 145 15.29 -0.34 -11.99
CA ALA A 145 14.99 -1.05 -13.24
C ALA A 145 13.81 -2.04 -13.11
N LYS A 146 13.68 -2.73 -11.97
CA LYS A 146 12.52 -3.59 -11.69
C LYS A 146 11.23 -2.77 -11.62
N VAL A 147 11.22 -1.67 -10.87
CA VAL A 147 10.06 -0.77 -10.75
C VAL A 147 9.68 -0.19 -12.12
N PHE A 148 10.67 0.29 -12.89
CA PHE A 148 10.47 0.77 -14.25
C PHE A 148 9.75 -0.25 -15.13
N LEU A 149 10.21 -1.50 -15.12
CA LEU A 149 9.58 -2.56 -15.91
C LEU A 149 8.15 -2.86 -15.44
N ILE A 150 7.94 -2.92 -14.11
CA ILE A 150 6.63 -3.16 -13.50
C ILE A 150 5.65 -2.04 -13.88
N GLU A 151 6.06 -0.77 -13.85
CA GLU A 151 5.21 0.37 -14.20
C GLU A 151 4.89 0.39 -15.69
N VAL A 152 5.91 0.25 -16.55
CA VAL A 152 5.75 0.27 -18.01
C VAL A 152 4.83 -0.86 -18.49
N LEU A 153 4.93 -2.06 -17.90
CA LEU A 153 4.01 -3.17 -18.19
C LEU A 153 2.69 -3.04 -17.42
N GLY A 154 2.72 -2.43 -16.25
CA GLY A 154 1.59 -2.18 -15.37
C GLY A 154 0.59 -1.17 -15.90
N VAL A 155 0.91 -0.47 -16.99
CA VAL A 155 -0.04 0.40 -17.69
C VAL A 155 -1.14 -0.39 -18.43
N LEU A 156 -0.89 -1.67 -18.77
CA LEU A 156 -1.78 -2.47 -19.63
C LEU A 156 -3.22 -2.63 -19.11
N PRO A 157 -3.47 -2.90 -17.82
CA PRO A 157 -4.82 -2.94 -17.25
C PRO A 157 -5.53 -1.59 -17.36
N PHE A 158 -4.81 -0.48 -17.19
CA PHE A 158 -5.37 0.87 -17.31
C PHE A 158 -5.65 1.24 -18.77
N CYS A 159 -4.81 0.80 -19.72
CA CYS A 159 -5.10 0.88 -21.15
C CYS A 159 -6.35 0.08 -21.51
N ALA A 160 -6.54 -1.13 -20.96
CA ALA A 160 -7.74 -1.93 -21.20
C ALA A 160 -9.00 -1.28 -20.60
N LEU A 161 -8.90 -0.73 -19.38
CA LEU A 161 -9.97 0.03 -18.74
C LEU A 161 -10.31 1.29 -19.55
N GLY A 162 -9.31 2.06 -19.96
CA GLY A 162 -9.46 3.24 -20.80
C GLY A 162 -10.06 2.92 -22.17
N LEU A 163 -9.61 1.84 -22.81
CA LEU A 163 -10.18 1.30 -24.06
C LEU A 163 -11.68 0.98 -23.87
N CYS A 164 -12.04 0.33 -22.76
CA CYS A 164 -13.43 0.06 -22.43
C CYS A 164 -14.23 1.35 -22.27
N ILE A 165 -13.77 2.30 -21.45
CA ILE A 165 -14.44 3.60 -21.27
C ILE A 165 -14.61 4.31 -22.62
N GLY A 166 -13.57 4.40 -23.45
CA GLY A 166 -13.64 5.04 -24.77
C GLY A 166 -14.57 4.35 -25.78
N ALA A 167 -14.80 3.04 -25.60
CA ALA A 167 -15.75 2.28 -26.42
C ALA A 167 -17.21 2.52 -26.02
N PHE A 168 -17.49 2.74 -24.72
CA PHE A 168 -18.84 2.86 -24.18
C PHE A 168 -19.33 4.30 -24.00
N VAL A 169 -18.43 5.23 -23.67
CA VAL A 169 -18.75 6.60 -23.25
C VAL A 169 -18.57 7.58 -24.41
N SER A 170 -19.29 8.72 -24.35
CA SER A 170 -19.10 9.84 -25.28
C SER A 170 -17.79 10.60 -25.02
N GLY A 171 -17.27 11.30 -26.03
CA GLY A 171 -16.05 12.11 -25.91
C GLY A 171 -16.17 13.17 -24.81
N GLN A 172 -17.31 13.85 -24.74
CA GLN A 172 -17.56 14.88 -23.72
C GLN A 172 -17.69 14.31 -22.31
N ALA A 173 -18.29 13.13 -22.12
CA ALA A 173 -18.45 12.53 -20.79
C ALA A 173 -17.21 11.75 -20.34
N ALA A 174 -16.33 11.34 -21.27
CA ALA A 174 -15.18 10.49 -20.96
C ALA A 174 -14.23 11.09 -19.92
N PRO A 175 -13.82 12.37 -19.97
CA PRO A 175 -12.96 12.96 -18.93
C PRO A 175 -13.60 12.89 -17.54
N ALA A 176 -14.90 13.17 -17.43
CA ALA A 176 -15.62 13.15 -16.16
C ALA A 176 -15.71 11.73 -15.58
N ILE A 177 -16.07 10.74 -16.42
CA ILE A 177 -16.14 9.33 -16.00
C ILE A 177 -14.76 8.81 -15.62
N VAL A 178 -13.72 9.14 -16.39
CA VAL A 178 -12.35 8.75 -16.05
C VAL A 178 -11.94 9.37 -14.72
N ASN A 179 -12.23 10.64 -14.45
CA ASN A 179 -11.93 11.26 -13.15
C ASN A 179 -12.65 10.58 -11.98
N LEU A 180 -13.93 10.22 -12.17
CA LEU A 180 -14.72 9.49 -11.17
C LEU A 180 -14.18 8.10 -10.86
N ILE A 181 -13.39 7.52 -11.77
CA ILE A 181 -12.70 6.24 -11.54
C ILE A 181 -11.29 6.51 -10.99
N TYR A 182 -10.53 7.40 -11.62
CA TYR A 182 -9.13 7.68 -11.37
C TYR A 182 -8.87 8.15 -9.94
N LEU A 183 -9.61 9.17 -9.46
CA LEU A 183 -9.36 9.76 -8.15
C LEU A 183 -9.75 8.80 -7.02
N PRO A 184 -10.95 8.18 -7.02
CA PRO A 184 -11.27 7.19 -6.00
C PRO A 184 -10.34 5.97 -6.07
N MET A 185 -9.98 5.49 -7.27
CA MET A 185 -9.05 4.38 -7.40
C MET A 185 -7.67 4.70 -6.81
N ALA A 186 -7.15 5.91 -7.04
CA ALA A 186 -5.88 6.36 -6.45
C ALA A 186 -5.94 6.39 -4.92
N PHE A 187 -7.02 6.93 -4.36
CA PHE A 187 -7.22 7.02 -2.91
C PHE A 187 -7.47 5.65 -2.26
N LEU A 188 -8.41 4.86 -2.79
CA LEU A 188 -8.80 3.55 -2.26
C LEU A 188 -7.67 2.52 -2.41
N SER A 189 -6.78 2.69 -3.39
CA SER A 189 -5.56 1.87 -3.52
C SER A 189 -4.40 2.36 -2.64
N GLY A 190 -4.66 3.38 -1.83
CA GLY A 190 -3.76 4.00 -0.87
C GLY A 190 -2.42 4.45 -1.43
N LEU A 191 -2.47 4.98 -2.66
CA LEU A 191 -1.31 5.61 -3.29
C LEU A 191 -0.98 6.93 -2.61
N TRP A 192 -2.00 7.70 -2.20
CA TRP A 192 -1.81 8.98 -1.51
C TRP A 192 -1.80 8.85 0.01
N VAL A 193 -2.68 8.01 0.55
CA VAL A 193 -2.78 7.73 1.99
C VAL A 193 -2.54 6.24 2.19
N PRO A 194 -1.54 5.83 2.98
CA PRO A 194 -1.27 4.42 3.22
C PRO A 194 -2.53 3.65 3.62
N LEU A 195 -2.76 2.48 2.98
CA LEU A 195 -3.95 1.63 3.21
C LEU A 195 -4.23 1.37 4.69
N GLN A 196 -3.18 1.25 5.49
CA GLN A 196 -3.24 0.96 6.91
C GLN A 196 -4.00 2.03 7.72
N PHE A 197 -4.06 3.27 7.24
CA PHE A 197 -4.80 4.36 7.88
C PHE A 197 -6.27 4.41 7.46
N LEU A 198 -6.68 3.62 6.47
CA LEU A 198 -8.06 3.58 5.98
C LEU A 198 -8.88 2.51 6.73
N PRO A 199 -10.19 2.71 6.94
CA PRO A 199 -11.07 1.70 7.55
C PRO A 199 -11.00 0.33 6.85
N LYS A 200 -11.20 -0.77 7.59
CA LYS A 200 -11.13 -2.15 7.07
C LYS A 200 -12.02 -2.38 5.84
N ALA A 201 -13.20 -1.75 5.79
CA ALA A 201 -14.10 -1.81 4.64
C ALA A 201 -13.43 -1.29 3.36
N ILE A 202 -12.70 -0.17 3.46
CA ILE A 202 -11.96 0.43 2.32
C ILE A 202 -10.75 -0.43 1.94
N GLN A 203 -10.03 -0.98 2.93
CA GLN A 203 -8.92 -1.90 2.67
C GLN A 203 -9.37 -3.14 1.90
N GLY A 204 -10.57 -3.66 2.21
CA GLY A 204 -11.19 -4.77 1.46
C GLY A 204 -11.45 -4.40 0.00
N ILE A 205 -11.99 -3.20 -0.27
CA ILE A 205 -12.25 -2.71 -1.62
C ILE A 205 -10.95 -2.60 -2.43
N ALA A 206 -9.85 -2.18 -1.80
CA ALA A 206 -8.56 -2.03 -2.47
C ALA A 206 -8.10 -3.31 -3.17
N THR A 207 -8.42 -4.48 -2.62
CA THR A 207 -8.02 -5.78 -3.20
C THR A 207 -8.66 -6.09 -4.56
N PHE A 208 -9.69 -5.34 -4.97
CA PHE A 208 -10.31 -5.46 -6.29
C PHE A 208 -9.72 -4.47 -7.32
N LEU A 209 -8.92 -3.52 -6.88
CA LEU A 209 -8.43 -2.43 -7.73
C LEU A 209 -7.11 -2.80 -8.42
N PRO A 210 -6.97 -2.58 -9.74
CA PRO A 210 -5.73 -2.88 -10.45
C PRO A 210 -4.55 -2.04 -9.93
N SER A 211 -4.77 -0.80 -9.52
CA SER A 211 -3.73 0.05 -8.92
C SER A 211 -3.20 -0.46 -7.59
N HIS A 212 -4.02 -1.14 -6.78
CA HIS A 212 -3.53 -1.78 -5.56
C HIS A 212 -2.56 -2.91 -5.88
N HIS A 213 -2.91 -3.80 -6.81
CA HIS A 213 -2.04 -4.90 -7.21
C HIS A 213 -0.74 -4.41 -7.85
N LEU A 214 -0.81 -3.35 -8.67
CA LEU A 214 0.39 -2.75 -9.24
C LEU A 214 1.28 -2.12 -8.15
N ALA A 215 0.69 -1.45 -7.15
CA ALA A 215 1.43 -0.92 -6.01
C ALA A 215 2.13 -2.03 -5.21
N GLN A 216 1.46 -3.16 -4.95
CA GLN A 216 2.09 -4.28 -4.25
C GLN A 216 3.29 -4.85 -5.03
N LEU A 217 3.20 -4.92 -6.36
CA LEU A 217 4.32 -5.34 -7.20
C LEU A 217 5.50 -4.34 -7.13
N ALA A 218 5.21 -3.04 -7.20
CA ALA A 218 6.23 -2.00 -7.11
C ALA A 218 6.93 -1.99 -5.74
N LEU A 219 6.18 -2.19 -4.64
CA LEU A 219 6.74 -2.33 -3.30
C LEU A 219 7.61 -3.59 -3.17
N GLY A 220 7.13 -4.73 -3.67
CA GLY A 220 7.92 -5.97 -3.67
C GLY A 220 9.21 -5.88 -4.49
N ALA A 221 9.22 -5.09 -5.56
CA ALA A 221 10.44 -4.84 -6.36
C ALA A 221 11.49 -3.98 -5.65
N LEU A 222 11.08 -3.21 -4.64
CA LEU A 222 11.93 -2.41 -3.76
C LEU A 222 12.31 -3.15 -2.49
N ASP A 223 11.99 -4.44 -2.40
CA ASP A 223 12.20 -5.29 -1.21
C ASP A 223 11.47 -4.75 0.04
N LEU A 224 10.38 -3.98 -0.17
CA LEU A 224 9.51 -3.48 0.88
C LEU A 224 8.39 -4.49 1.19
N PRO A 225 7.81 -4.43 2.41
CA PRO A 225 6.66 -5.26 2.76
C PRO A 225 5.52 -5.09 1.76
N SER A 226 5.15 -6.19 1.11
CA SER A 226 4.01 -6.27 0.18
C SER A 226 3.03 -7.36 0.64
N LYS A 227 1.74 -7.15 0.40
CA LYS A 227 0.64 -8.03 0.82
C LYS A 227 0.18 -8.90 -0.35
N GLY A 228 0.47 -10.19 -0.28
CA GLY A 228 0.07 -11.17 -1.30
C GLY A 228 1.28 -11.74 -2.02
N SER A 229 1.03 -12.64 -2.99
CA SER A 229 2.11 -13.19 -3.80
C SER A 229 2.24 -12.41 -5.12
N THR A 230 3.47 -12.30 -5.64
CA THR A 230 3.70 -11.68 -6.95
C THR A 230 2.82 -12.31 -8.04
N ALA A 231 2.66 -13.63 -8.00
CA ALA A 231 1.82 -14.37 -8.94
C ALA A 231 0.33 -13.98 -8.84
N SER A 232 -0.21 -13.77 -7.63
CA SER A 232 -1.62 -13.38 -7.48
C SER A 232 -1.88 -11.97 -8.00
N HIS A 233 -0.96 -11.04 -7.78
CA HIS A 233 -1.07 -9.67 -8.32
C HIS A 233 -0.97 -9.63 -9.84
N VAL A 234 -0.01 -10.36 -10.43
CA VAL A 234 0.10 -10.48 -11.89
C VAL A 234 -1.16 -11.11 -12.48
N ALA A 235 -1.68 -12.17 -11.86
CA ALA A 235 -2.91 -12.83 -12.30
C ALA A 235 -4.12 -11.89 -12.23
N ALA A 236 -4.26 -11.10 -11.16
CA ALA A 236 -5.33 -10.12 -11.02
C ALA A 236 -5.26 -9.03 -12.08
N LEU A 237 -4.07 -8.46 -12.33
CA LEU A 237 -3.86 -7.45 -13.38
C LEU A 237 -4.14 -8.03 -14.78
N ALA A 238 -3.70 -9.26 -15.05
CA ALA A 238 -3.98 -9.95 -16.31
C ALA A 238 -5.48 -10.22 -16.48
N GLY A 239 -6.16 -10.64 -15.41
CA GLY A 239 -7.61 -10.84 -15.39
C GLY A 239 -8.39 -9.56 -15.70
N VAL A 240 -8.07 -8.46 -15.02
CA VAL A 240 -8.66 -7.14 -15.28
C VAL A 240 -8.42 -6.70 -16.72
N THR A 241 -7.18 -6.85 -17.21
CA THR A 241 -6.82 -6.52 -18.59
C THR A 241 -7.66 -7.31 -19.59
N LEU A 242 -7.78 -8.63 -19.39
CA LEU A 242 -8.52 -9.52 -20.28
C LEU A 242 -10.02 -9.18 -20.28
N VAL A 243 -10.63 -8.99 -19.11
CA VAL A 243 -12.05 -8.67 -18.98
C VAL A 243 -12.40 -7.38 -19.71
N PHE A 244 -11.71 -6.27 -19.40
CA PHE A 244 -12.01 -4.99 -20.03
C PHE A 244 -11.66 -4.96 -21.51
N PHE A 245 -10.57 -5.61 -21.91
CA PHE A 245 -10.23 -5.76 -23.32
C PHE A 245 -11.33 -6.49 -24.09
N VAL A 246 -11.79 -7.65 -23.60
CA VAL A 246 -12.85 -8.43 -24.26
C VAL A 246 -14.15 -7.64 -24.34
N LEU A 247 -14.55 -6.95 -23.26
CA LEU A 247 -15.75 -6.10 -23.26
C LEU A 247 -15.67 -4.98 -24.29
N ALA A 248 -14.54 -4.28 -24.35
CA ALA A 248 -14.32 -3.19 -25.30
C ALA A 248 -14.32 -3.71 -26.75
N MET A 249 -13.64 -4.83 -27.02
CA MET A 249 -13.56 -5.45 -28.34
C MET A 249 -14.94 -5.90 -28.83
N ARG A 250 -15.76 -6.51 -27.97
CA ARG A 250 -17.15 -6.88 -28.30
C ARG A 250 -17.97 -5.64 -28.63
N ARG A 251 -17.84 -4.57 -27.86
CA ARG A 251 -18.59 -3.32 -28.07
C ARG A 251 -18.22 -2.64 -29.38
N LEU A 252 -16.93 -2.54 -29.69
CA LEU A 252 -16.42 -1.96 -30.93
C LEU A 252 -16.82 -2.82 -32.14
N GLY A 253 -16.68 -4.14 -32.03
CA GLY A 253 -17.09 -5.09 -33.07
C GLY A 253 -18.57 -4.97 -33.45
N ASN A 254 -19.46 -4.87 -32.46
CA ASN A 254 -20.91 -4.72 -32.69
C ASN A 254 -21.28 -3.39 -33.38
N ARG A 255 -20.42 -2.37 -33.33
CA ARG A 255 -20.60 -1.09 -34.03
C ARG A 255 -19.93 -1.04 -35.41
N GLY A 256 -19.57 -2.21 -35.96
CA GLY A 256 -18.93 -2.34 -37.26
C GLY A 256 -17.42 -2.09 -37.23
N PHE A 257 -16.82 -1.80 -36.07
CA PHE A 257 -15.37 -1.65 -35.99
C PHE A 257 -14.69 -3.02 -35.95
N ARG A 258 -14.23 -3.49 -37.13
CA ARG A 258 -13.41 -4.68 -37.23
C ARG A 258 -11.92 -4.32 -37.09
N LEU A 259 -11.43 -4.36 -35.85
CA LEU A 259 -9.99 -4.29 -35.53
C LEU A 259 -9.20 -5.49 -36.09
N ILE A 260 -9.92 -6.54 -36.50
CA ILE A 260 -9.40 -7.76 -37.09
C ILE A 260 -10.15 -7.93 -38.41
N ASN A 261 -9.54 -7.52 -39.52
CA ASN A 261 -10.07 -7.87 -40.83
C ASN A 261 -9.62 -9.32 -41.13
N PRO A 262 -10.53 -10.30 -41.32
CA PRO A 262 -10.14 -11.59 -41.84
C PRO A 262 -9.87 -11.40 -43.33
N ALA A 263 -8.65 -11.00 -43.70
CA ALA A 263 -8.23 -11.00 -45.11
C ALA A 263 -8.09 -12.43 -45.69
N THR A 264 -8.63 -13.45 -45.03
CA THR A 264 -8.67 -14.84 -45.52
C THR A 264 -9.96 -15.52 -45.05
N PRO A 265 -10.85 -15.96 -45.97
CA PRO A 265 -11.90 -16.90 -45.63
C PRO A 265 -11.23 -18.19 -45.09
N GLY A 266 -11.58 -18.62 -43.87
CA GLY A 266 -11.13 -19.89 -43.30
C GLY A 266 -9.85 -19.89 -42.45
N GLY A 267 -9.18 -18.75 -42.26
CA GLY A 267 -7.97 -18.66 -41.41
C GLY A 267 -8.29 -18.40 -39.94
N ARG A 268 -7.89 -19.30 -39.02
CA ARG A 268 -7.91 -19.05 -37.57
C ARG A 268 -7.22 -17.71 -37.23
N PRO A 269 -7.72 -16.92 -36.26
CA PRO A 269 -7.21 -15.58 -35.98
C PRO A 269 -5.76 -15.62 -35.46
N ARG A 270 -4.79 -15.21 -36.29
CA ARG A 270 -3.34 -15.19 -35.97
C ARG A 270 -2.92 -14.13 -34.94
N PHE A 271 -3.83 -13.24 -34.53
CA PHE A 271 -3.52 -12.17 -33.55
C PHE A 271 -3.62 -12.65 -32.09
N ALA A 272 -4.47 -13.64 -31.79
CA ALA A 272 -4.42 -14.32 -30.50
C ALA A 272 -3.00 -14.90 -30.28
N THR A 273 -2.41 -15.50 -31.31
CA THR A 273 -1.04 -16.03 -31.28
C THR A 273 0.04 -14.96 -31.18
N ALA A 274 -0.12 -13.79 -31.82
CA ALA A 274 0.85 -12.69 -31.77
C ALA A 274 0.82 -11.90 -30.45
N MET A 275 -0.37 -11.60 -29.92
CA MET A 275 -0.53 -10.99 -28.59
C MET A 275 -0.21 -11.96 -27.46
N SER A 276 -0.55 -13.24 -27.60
CA SER A 276 -0.03 -14.29 -26.73
C SER A 276 1.49 -14.35 -26.82
N GLY A 277 2.10 -14.18 -27.99
CA GLY A 277 3.56 -14.11 -28.14
C GLY A 277 4.20 -12.94 -27.39
N VAL A 278 3.59 -11.75 -27.40
CA VAL A 278 4.07 -10.58 -26.64
C VAL A 278 3.84 -10.75 -25.13
N ALA A 279 2.68 -11.27 -24.72
CA ALA A 279 2.39 -11.58 -23.32
C ALA A 279 3.27 -12.72 -22.77
N ILE A 280 3.60 -13.71 -23.60
CA ILE A 280 4.53 -14.80 -23.28
C ILE A 280 5.96 -14.26 -23.23
N ALA A 281 6.38 -13.37 -24.14
CA ALA A 281 7.70 -12.75 -24.08
C ALA A 281 7.87 -11.85 -22.86
N ILE A 282 6.82 -11.12 -22.46
CA ILE A 282 6.77 -10.35 -21.22
C ILE A 282 6.80 -11.28 -19.99
N GLY A 283 6.01 -12.36 -20.00
CA GLY A 283 6.02 -13.38 -18.94
C GLY A 283 7.38 -14.07 -18.80
N ILE A 284 8.05 -14.39 -19.91
CA ILE A 284 9.39 -14.97 -19.95
C ILE A 284 10.43 -13.97 -19.45
N ALA A 285 10.35 -12.69 -19.84
CA ALA A 285 11.24 -11.63 -19.36
C ALA A 285 11.08 -11.38 -17.85
N LEU A 286 9.84 -11.46 -17.33
CA LEU A 286 9.56 -11.38 -15.90
C LEU A 286 10.03 -12.65 -15.14
N MET A 287 9.93 -13.83 -15.75
CA MET A 287 10.42 -15.10 -15.18
C MET A 287 11.96 -15.19 -15.15
N SER A 288 12.65 -14.76 -16.22
CA SER A 288 14.11 -14.84 -16.31
C SER A 288 14.83 -13.84 -15.39
N MET A 289 14.14 -12.80 -14.92
CA MET A 289 14.66 -11.82 -13.96
C MET A 289 14.23 -12.09 -12.50
N GLY A 290 13.64 -13.25 -12.22
CA GLY A 290 13.29 -13.67 -10.85
C GLY A 290 12.04 -13.00 -10.26
N VAL A 291 11.19 -12.37 -11.09
CA VAL A 291 9.94 -11.73 -10.64
C VAL A 291 8.80 -12.75 -10.49
N ILE A 292 8.86 -13.90 -11.18
CA ILE A 292 7.85 -14.97 -11.10
C ILE A 292 8.55 -16.30 -10.74
N GLY A 293 8.12 -16.94 -9.64
CA GLY A 293 8.57 -18.28 -9.24
C GLY A 293 8.04 -19.40 -10.15
N ASN A 294 8.78 -20.52 -10.21
CA ASN A 294 8.59 -21.64 -11.15
C ASN A 294 7.15 -22.21 -11.15
N PRO A 295 6.47 -22.33 -12.33
CA PRO A 295 5.07 -22.72 -12.46
C PRO A 295 4.70 -24.14 -12.01
N SER A 296 5.67 -25.00 -11.70
CA SER A 296 5.41 -26.37 -11.21
C SER A 296 4.79 -26.41 -9.81
N SER A 297 4.89 -25.34 -9.02
CA SER A 297 4.29 -25.24 -7.67
C SER A 297 2.82 -24.77 -7.66
N ALA A 298 2.40 -24.05 -8.71
CA ALA A 298 1.08 -23.39 -8.75
C ALA A 298 -0.06 -24.32 -9.17
N VAL A 299 0.24 -25.38 -9.93
CA VAL A 299 -0.77 -26.36 -10.40
C VAL A 299 -1.12 -27.37 -9.30
N ALA A 300 -0.21 -27.63 -8.35
CA ALA A 300 -0.47 -28.50 -7.20
C ALA A 300 -1.42 -27.84 -6.17
N ALA A 301 -1.38 -26.51 -6.02
CA ALA A 301 -2.16 -25.77 -5.04
C ALA A 301 -3.65 -25.58 -5.42
N ALA A 302 -4.03 -25.80 -6.68
CA ALA A 302 -5.40 -25.61 -7.17
C ALA A 302 -6.33 -26.82 -6.97
N GLY A 303 -5.81 -27.94 -6.42
CA GLY A 303 -6.51 -29.23 -6.40
C GLY A 303 -7.12 -29.68 -5.06
N ALA A 304 -6.87 -29.00 -3.94
CA ALA A 304 -7.39 -29.45 -2.62
C ALA A 304 -8.62 -28.63 -2.22
N SER A 305 -9.78 -29.29 -2.22
CA SER A 305 -11.09 -28.72 -1.94
C SER A 305 -11.29 -28.35 -0.47
N LYS A 306 -11.75 -27.12 -0.21
CA LYS A 306 -12.77 -26.64 0.77
C LYS A 306 -12.81 -27.15 2.23
N SER A 307 -12.17 -28.26 2.62
CA SER A 307 -12.02 -28.70 4.01
C SER A 307 -10.79 -28.11 4.70
N ASP A 308 -9.79 -27.68 3.92
CA ASP A 308 -8.55 -27.08 4.45
C ASP A 308 -8.69 -25.59 4.76
N ALA A 309 -9.74 -24.92 4.27
CA ALA A 309 -9.99 -23.50 4.54
C ALA A 309 -10.38 -23.25 6.00
N ASP A 310 -11.11 -24.19 6.61
CA ASP A 310 -11.51 -24.10 8.01
C ASP A 310 -10.35 -24.49 8.96
N ALA A 311 -9.46 -25.40 8.53
CA ALA A 311 -8.24 -25.74 9.26
C ALA A 311 -7.12 -24.69 9.11
N ALA A 312 -7.00 -24.04 7.94
CA ALA A 312 -6.00 -23.01 7.68
C ALA A 312 -6.30 -21.67 8.38
N THR A 313 -7.56 -21.43 8.76
CA THR A 313 -7.93 -20.27 9.58
C THR A 313 -7.46 -20.46 11.02
N ALA A 314 -7.47 -21.69 11.55
CA ALA A 314 -6.92 -22.01 12.86
C ALA A 314 -5.37 -22.08 12.86
N ALA A 315 -4.74 -22.41 11.74
CA ALA A 315 -3.28 -22.52 11.63
C ALA A 315 -2.55 -21.21 11.25
N LYS A 316 -3.26 -20.17 10.76
CA LYS A 316 -2.64 -18.89 10.36
C LYS A 316 -2.29 -17.96 11.54
N ASP A 317 -2.89 -18.16 12.70
CA ASP A 317 -2.59 -17.37 13.89
C ASP A 317 -1.23 -17.73 14.53
N SER A 318 -0.64 -18.88 14.18
CA SER A 318 0.61 -19.37 14.78
C SER A 318 1.91 -19.02 14.02
N ALA A 319 1.86 -18.19 12.96
CA ALA A 319 3.00 -17.98 12.05
C ALA A 319 3.56 -16.54 11.98
N ALA A 320 3.16 -15.62 12.87
CA ALA A 320 3.89 -14.36 13.06
C ALA A 320 5.11 -14.58 13.99
N PRO A 321 6.25 -13.91 13.76
CA PRO A 321 7.45 -14.09 14.58
C PRO A 321 7.14 -13.84 16.05
N ALA A 322 7.65 -14.71 16.93
CA ALA A 322 7.48 -14.60 18.38
C ALA A 322 8.32 -13.42 18.91
N GLY A 323 7.88 -12.81 20.01
CA GLY A 323 8.69 -11.84 20.74
C GLY A 323 9.97 -12.49 21.31
N VAL A 324 10.95 -11.65 21.63
CA VAL A 324 12.14 -12.12 22.37
C VAL A 324 11.70 -12.58 23.76
N ALA A 325 12.21 -13.72 24.24
CA ALA A 325 11.86 -14.22 25.56
C ALA A 325 12.16 -13.18 26.66
N ALA A 326 11.20 -12.96 27.56
CA ALA A 326 11.40 -12.05 28.68
C ALA A 326 12.57 -12.48 29.58
N PRO A 327 13.34 -11.53 30.16
CA PRO A 327 14.37 -11.83 31.16
C PRO A 327 13.81 -12.63 32.35
N SER A 328 14.69 -13.36 33.06
CA SER A 328 14.30 -14.10 34.26
C SER A 328 13.91 -13.19 35.43
N GLU A 329 14.51 -12.00 35.50
CA GLU A 329 14.20 -10.99 36.50
C GLU A 329 12.79 -10.39 36.25
N PRO A 330 11.88 -10.43 37.23
CA PRO A 330 10.52 -9.91 37.06
C PRO A 330 10.44 -8.39 37.17
N LEU A 331 11.47 -7.74 37.73
CA LEU A 331 11.48 -6.30 37.95
C LEU A 331 11.69 -5.53 36.63
N ILE A 332 10.75 -4.64 36.31
CA ILE A 332 10.83 -3.71 35.18
C ILE A 332 11.51 -2.42 35.63
N ALA A 333 11.01 -1.79 36.70
CA ALA A 333 11.58 -0.54 37.22
C ALA A 333 11.22 -0.32 38.70
N ALA A 334 12.23 0.03 39.50
CA ALA A 334 12.08 0.44 40.91
C ALA A 334 12.29 1.95 41.12
N PHE A 335 12.72 2.69 40.10
CA PHE A 335 12.90 4.15 40.12
C PHE A 335 13.87 4.72 41.18
N ASP A 336 14.64 3.86 41.85
CA ASP A 336 15.64 4.21 42.88
C ASP A 336 16.92 4.86 42.37
N SER A 337 17.24 4.70 41.08
CA SER A 337 18.54 5.08 40.52
C SER A 337 18.64 6.57 40.12
N GLY A 338 17.60 7.37 40.35
CA GLY A 338 17.52 8.75 39.88
C GLY A 338 17.33 8.86 38.35
N SER A 339 16.99 7.76 37.66
CA SER A 339 16.68 7.69 36.23
C SER A 339 15.39 6.89 35.98
N PRO A 340 14.53 7.25 35.00
CA PRO A 340 13.32 6.48 34.64
C PRO A 340 13.66 5.18 33.89
N ASP A 341 14.91 4.74 33.95
CA ASP A 341 15.41 3.55 33.30
C ASP A 341 14.71 2.30 33.84
N ALA A 342 14.51 1.35 32.92
CA ALA A 342 14.02 0.03 33.24
C ALA A 342 15.19 -0.96 33.26
N THR A 343 15.07 -2.02 34.06
CA THR A 343 16.03 -3.13 34.16
C THR A 343 16.30 -3.77 32.78
N TYR A 344 15.32 -3.71 31.88
CA TYR A 344 15.42 -4.13 30.49
C TYR A 344 14.50 -3.28 29.62
N GLY A 345 14.75 -3.26 28.30
CA GLY A 345 13.97 -2.44 27.36
C GLY A 345 14.44 -0.99 27.28
N ILE A 346 13.59 -0.12 26.72
CA ILE A 346 13.76 1.33 26.76
C ILE A 346 12.89 1.82 27.91
N GLY A 347 13.49 2.56 28.85
CA GLY A 347 12.86 3.05 30.08
C GLY A 347 11.54 3.81 29.87
N TRP A 348 10.96 4.27 30.95
CA TRP A 348 9.64 4.90 30.93
C TRP A 348 9.69 6.28 30.28
N SER A 349 8.79 6.53 29.35
CA SER A 349 8.67 7.81 28.65
C SER A 349 7.22 8.29 28.59
N GLU A 350 7.04 9.59 28.39
CA GLU A 350 5.72 10.20 28.25
C GLU A 350 4.97 9.72 27.00
N THR A 351 3.66 9.51 27.11
CA THR A 351 2.80 9.17 25.98
C THR A 351 1.43 9.85 26.11
N SER A 352 0.85 10.25 24.98
CA SER A 352 -0.52 10.76 24.91
C SER A 352 -1.12 10.57 23.53
N ASP A 353 -2.42 10.81 23.39
CA ASP A 353 -3.13 10.75 22.10
C ASP A 353 -2.66 11.77 21.04
N THR A 354 -1.72 12.67 21.36
CA THR A 354 -1.21 13.68 20.42
C THR A 354 -0.61 13.10 19.15
N PHE A 355 0.03 11.92 19.21
CA PHE A 355 0.60 11.28 18.01
C PHE A 355 -0.45 10.74 17.03
N VAL A 356 -1.72 10.62 17.45
CA VAL A 356 -2.87 10.26 16.61
C VAL A 356 -3.82 11.45 16.38
N GLY A 357 -3.39 12.66 16.71
CA GLY A 357 -4.15 13.90 16.49
C GLY A 357 -5.09 14.29 17.63
N GLY A 358 -4.93 13.71 18.82
CA GLY A 358 -5.59 14.16 20.05
C GLY A 358 -4.93 15.38 20.69
N ALA A 359 -5.49 15.83 21.82
CA ALA A 359 -5.08 17.04 22.52
C ALA A 359 -4.66 16.79 23.98
N SER A 360 -4.61 15.53 24.42
CA SER A 360 -4.22 15.16 25.78
C SER A 360 -2.71 15.28 25.97
N THR A 361 -2.27 15.58 27.18
CA THR A 361 -0.86 15.77 27.51
C THR A 361 -0.49 14.99 28.76
N ALA A 362 0.71 14.43 28.81
CA ALA A 362 1.29 13.87 30.03
C ALA A 362 2.74 14.34 30.14
N THR A 363 3.18 14.50 31.38
CA THR A 363 4.57 14.73 31.75
C THR A 363 4.97 13.67 32.76
N VAL A 364 6.16 13.14 32.61
CA VAL A 364 6.70 12.08 33.47
C VAL A 364 7.94 12.59 34.17
N ARG A 365 8.01 12.46 35.49
CA ARG A 365 9.15 12.87 36.29
C ARG A 365 9.39 11.93 37.47
N LEU A 366 10.63 11.83 37.89
CA LEU A 366 10.96 11.15 39.14
C LEU A 366 10.67 12.05 40.32
N VAL A 367 10.15 11.45 41.38
CA VAL A 367 9.92 12.09 42.68
C VAL A 367 10.54 11.24 43.77
N ASP A 368 11.01 11.89 44.82
CA ASP A 368 11.38 11.21 46.07
C ASP A 368 10.09 10.70 46.75
N ASP A 369 10.21 9.75 47.69
CA ASP A 369 9.09 9.11 48.44
C ASP A 369 8.39 7.96 47.69
N GLY A 370 9.17 6.91 47.38
CA GLY A 370 8.71 5.66 46.78
C GLY A 370 7.96 4.73 47.74
N ALA A 371 7.39 3.65 47.20
CA ALA A 371 6.64 2.66 47.95
C ALA A 371 7.58 1.64 48.64
N GLU A 372 7.16 1.10 49.80
CA GLU A 372 7.83 0.00 50.51
C GLU A 372 9.37 0.08 50.59
N SER A 373 9.89 1.25 50.99
CA SER A 373 11.33 1.56 51.18
C SER A 373 12.11 1.94 49.91
N SER A 374 11.42 2.12 48.78
CA SER A 374 11.99 2.74 47.59
C SER A 374 12.31 4.22 47.85
N THR A 375 13.45 4.67 47.35
CA THR A 375 13.94 6.05 47.39
C THR A 375 13.27 6.94 46.35
N GLY A 376 12.66 6.37 45.30
CA GLY A 376 12.04 7.14 44.22
C GLY A 376 10.78 6.51 43.63
N ALA A 377 9.95 7.32 43.01
CA ALA A 377 8.78 6.89 42.26
C ALA A 377 8.64 7.67 40.94
N LEU A 378 7.90 7.12 39.99
CA LEU A 378 7.57 7.78 38.74
C LEU A 378 6.25 8.54 38.87
N GLU A 379 6.29 9.86 38.88
CA GLU A 379 5.10 10.72 38.80
C GLU A 379 4.70 10.98 37.35
N ILE A 380 3.40 10.80 37.09
CA ILE A 380 2.70 11.00 35.83
C ILE A 380 1.67 12.11 36.08
N ASP A 381 1.94 13.30 35.55
CA ASP A 381 1.06 14.46 35.66
C ASP A 381 0.49 14.76 34.26
N GLY A 382 -0.83 14.63 34.10
CA GLY A 382 -1.46 14.65 32.79
C GLY A 382 -2.81 15.36 32.76
N THR A 383 -3.27 15.65 31.55
CA THR A 383 -4.59 16.23 31.27
C THR A 383 -5.19 15.52 30.09
N ILE A 384 -6.35 14.89 30.30
CA ILE A 384 -7.15 14.30 29.24
C ILE A 384 -8.00 15.40 28.62
N ARG A 385 -7.98 15.52 27.28
CA ARG A 385 -8.79 16.50 26.52
C ARG A 385 -9.59 15.82 25.44
N GLU A 386 -10.77 16.36 25.14
CA GLU A 386 -11.57 15.92 24.00
C GLU A 386 -10.88 16.29 22.67
N GLY A 387 -10.91 15.38 21.70
CA GLY A 387 -10.33 15.60 20.37
C GLY A 387 -10.04 14.32 19.59
N PHE A 388 -9.66 13.25 20.28
CA PHE A 388 -9.50 11.91 19.72
C PHE A 388 -10.61 10.97 20.23
N GLN A 389 -10.99 9.96 19.44
CA GLN A 389 -12.11 9.05 19.75
C GLN A 389 -11.87 8.21 21.03
N TRP A 390 -10.61 8.03 21.44
CA TRP A 390 -10.21 7.34 22.68
C TRP A 390 -9.09 8.12 23.37
N PRO A 391 -9.39 9.25 24.02
CA PRO A 391 -8.36 10.12 24.55
C PRO A 391 -7.59 9.42 25.69
N PHE A 392 -6.28 9.60 25.72
CA PHE A 392 -5.42 9.01 26.76
C PHE A 392 -4.14 9.81 26.97
N ALA A 393 -3.58 9.70 28.17
CA ALA A 393 -2.27 10.22 28.51
C ALA A 393 -1.64 9.39 29.66
N GLY A 394 -0.33 9.23 29.66
CA GLY A 394 0.36 8.42 30.67
C GLY A 394 1.86 8.28 30.45
N ALA A 395 2.43 7.28 31.10
CA ALA A 395 3.80 6.81 30.87
C ALA A 395 3.77 5.45 30.15
N VAL A 396 4.69 5.24 29.21
CA VAL A 396 4.83 4.00 28.44
C VAL A 396 6.23 3.42 28.58
N PHE A 397 6.28 2.10 28.68
CA PHE A 397 7.47 1.28 28.70
C PHE A 397 7.55 0.42 27.42
N PHE A 398 8.72 0.36 26.77
CA PHE A 398 8.96 -0.47 25.58
C PHE A 398 9.94 -1.61 25.91
N PRO A 399 9.50 -2.87 25.97
CA PRO A 399 10.30 -3.97 26.52
C PRO A 399 11.47 -4.42 25.65
N ASN A 400 11.50 -4.11 24.34
CA ASN A 400 12.50 -4.69 23.43
C ASN A 400 12.91 -3.77 22.25
N GLY A 401 13.42 -2.57 22.54
CA GLY A 401 13.91 -1.65 21.50
C GLY A 401 12.91 -0.54 21.13
N PRO A 402 13.14 0.20 20.03
CA PRO A 402 12.40 1.42 19.71
C PRO A 402 10.89 1.21 19.59
N PRO A 403 10.09 2.27 19.82
CA PRO A 403 8.64 2.20 19.72
C PRO A 403 8.19 1.53 18.42
N MET A 404 7.30 0.55 18.53
CA MET A 404 6.64 -0.15 17.41
C MET A 404 7.48 -1.18 16.62
N GLU A 405 8.73 -1.44 17.00
CA GLU A 405 9.60 -2.43 16.34
C GLU A 405 9.89 -3.63 17.26
N GLY A 406 10.04 -3.39 18.56
CA GLY A 406 10.30 -4.40 19.58
C GLY A 406 9.11 -5.24 20.01
N MET A 407 9.28 -6.57 20.11
CA MET A 407 8.29 -7.48 20.73
C MET A 407 8.96 -8.34 21.79
N MET A 408 8.29 -8.51 22.93
CA MET A 408 8.70 -9.38 24.03
C MET A 408 7.64 -10.42 24.33
N ASP A 409 8.07 -11.64 24.63
CA ASP A 409 7.24 -12.76 25.01
C ASP A 409 7.16 -12.88 26.54
N TYR A 410 5.99 -12.55 27.08
CA TYR A 410 5.59 -12.70 28.48
C TYR A 410 4.60 -13.86 28.69
N SER A 411 4.50 -14.81 27.76
CA SER A 411 3.58 -15.95 27.88
C SER A 411 3.85 -16.85 29.10
N SER A 412 5.09 -16.82 29.62
CA SER A 412 5.50 -17.50 30.85
C SER A 412 5.12 -16.76 32.14
N ARG A 413 4.73 -15.49 32.04
CA ARG A 413 4.36 -14.61 33.16
C ARG A 413 2.84 -14.66 33.40
N LYS A 414 2.44 -14.39 34.63
CA LYS A 414 1.05 -14.48 35.12
C LYS A 414 0.50 -13.16 35.61
N THR A 415 1.32 -12.26 36.15
CA THR A 415 0.80 -11.08 36.84
C THR A 415 1.63 -9.83 36.55
N LEU A 416 0.98 -8.73 36.18
CA LEU A 416 1.55 -7.40 36.28
C LEU A 416 1.30 -6.87 37.69
N ALA A 417 2.35 -6.54 38.43
CA ALA A 417 2.23 -5.93 39.75
C ALA A 417 3.01 -4.61 39.82
N PHE A 418 2.45 -3.62 40.50
CA PHE A 418 3.08 -2.31 40.72
C PHE A 418 2.39 -1.61 41.89
N PHE A 419 3.09 -0.69 42.55
CA PHE A 419 2.47 0.20 43.52
C PHE A 419 1.94 1.44 42.82
N ALA A 420 0.77 1.91 43.25
CA ALA A 420 0.16 3.13 42.75
C ALA A 420 -0.41 3.99 43.89
N ARG A 421 -0.24 5.31 43.78
CA ARG A 421 -0.97 6.33 44.55
C ARG A 421 -1.34 7.50 43.63
N GLY A 422 -2.43 8.20 43.91
CA GLY A 422 -2.92 9.27 43.05
C GLY A 422 -3.94 10.17 43.73
N ASP A 423 -4.62 10.97 42.92
CA ASP A 423 -5.65 11.93 43.34
C ASP A 423 -7.04 11.31 43.61
N GLY A 424 -7.14 9.97 43.65
CA GLY A 424 -8.41 9.26 43.78
C GLY A 424 -9.15 9.05 42.44
N GLY A 425 -8.48 9.35 41.32
CA GLY A 425 -9.01 9.13 39.98
C GLY A 425 -9.08 7.66 39.55
N LYS A 426 -9.66 7.46 38.37
CA LYS A 426 -9.66 6.17 37.66
C LYS A 426 -8.53 6.16 36.65
N TYR A 427 -7.71 5.13 36.70
CA TYR A 427 -6.54 4.95 35.86
C TYR A 427 -6.63 3.64 35.11
N VAL A 428 -5.71 3.46 34.16
CA VAL A 428 -5.63 2.25 33.35
C VAL A 428 -4.19 1.78 33.21
N ALA A 429 -4.01 0.47 33.30
CA ALA A 429 -2.84 -0.22 32.80
C ALA A 429 -3.20 -0.79 31.43
N THR A 430 -2.42 -0.52 30.40
CA THR A 430 -2.72 -0.87 29.01
C THR A 430 -1.59 -1.68 28.41
N PHE A 431 -1.89 -2.87 27.92
CA PHE A 431 -0.96 -3.68 27.15
C PHE A 431 -1.17 -3.48 25.65
N PHE A 432 -0.06 -3.27 24.94
CA PHE A 432 -0.03 -3.23 23.48
C PHE A 432 0.54 -4.56 22.97
N SER A 433 -0.26 -5.39 22.30
CA SER A 433 0.21 -6.71 21.79
C SER A 433 -0.14 -7.02 20.32
N THR A 434 0.84 -7.62 19.61
CA THR A 434 0.82 -8.27 18.27
C THR A 434 0.74 -7.46 16.97
N ALA A 435 0.97 -8.19 15.86
CA ALA A 435 1.37 -7.78 14.51
C ALA A 435 0.44 -6.80 13.78
N ASP A 436 -0.82 -6.69 14.19
CA ASP A 436 -1.81 -5.81 13.61
C ASP A 436 -1.85 -4.49 14.41
N ARG A 437 -1.46 -3.36 13.80
CA ARG A 437 -1.50 -2.03 14.45
C ARG A 437 -2.91 -1.57 14.84
N ASN A 438 -3.94 -2.36 14.51
CA ASN A 438 -5.35 -2.12 14.80
C ASN A 438 -5.92 -3.01 15.93
N SER A 439 -5.09 -3.79 16.64
CA SER A 439 -5.56 -4.45 17.87
C SER A 439 -5.89 -3.37 18.91
N ILE A 440 -7.13 -3.37 19.41
CA ILE A 440 -7.54 -2.48 20.49
C ILE A 440 -6.64 -2.81 21.70
N PRO A 441 -5.87 -1.84 22.22
CA PRO A 441 -5.06 -2.06 23.41
C PRO A 441 -5.95 -2.53 24.55
N SER A 442 -5.60 -3.66 25.16
CA SER A 442 -6.38 -4.14 26.30
C SER A 442 -5.98 -3.32 27.52
N SER A 443 -6.97 -2.68 28.13
CA SER A 443 -6.76 -1.81 29.28
C SER A 443 -7.50 -2.39 30.48
N PHE A 444 -6.81 -2.47 31.61
CA PHE A 444 -7.36 -2.87 32.88
C PHE A 444 -7.55 -1.62 33.75
N PRO A 445 -8.78 -1.30 34.16
CA PRO A 445 -9.04 -0.14 35.01
C PRO A 445 -8.64 -0.43 36.46
N PHE A 446 -8.05 0.56 37.12
CA PHE A 446 -7.78 0.53 38.55
C PHE A 446 -8.00 1.91 39.18
N GLU A 447 -8.12 1.95 40.50
CA GLU A 447 -8.28 3.18 41.27
C GLU A 447 -7.08 3.36 42.19
N ALA A 448 -6.53 4.57 42.28
CA ALA A 448 -5.43 4.89 43.18
C ALA A 448 -5.76 6.13 44.01
N GLY A 449 -5.84 5.94 45.34
CA GLY A 449 -6.05 7.00 46.31
C GLY A 449 -4.72 7.62 46.79
N PRO A 450 -4.76 8.47 47.83
CA PRO A 450 -3.58 9.19 48.30
C PRO A 450 -2.52 8.27 48.97
N GLU A 451 -2.92 7.08 49.38
CA GLU A 451 -2.03 6.09 50.00
C GLU A 451 -1.51 5.09 48.96
N TRP A 452 -0.26 4.66 49.12
CA TRP A 452 0.34 3.61 48.31
C TRP A 452 -0.43 2.29 48.45
N ARG A 453 -0.82 1.72 47.31
CA ARG A 453 -1.44 0.40 47.26
C ARG A 453 -0.79 -0.44 46.17
N GLU A 454 -0.59 -1.71 46.47
CA GLU A 454 -0.16 -2.66 45.46
C GLU A 454 -1.33 -3.03 44.55
N ILE A 455 -1.16 -2.80 43.26
CA ILE A 455 -2.08 -3.22 42.21
C ILE A 455 -1.50 -4.48 41.59
N ARG A 456 -2.26 -5.59 41.63
CA ARG A 456 -1.89 -6.87 41.02
C ARG A 456 -2.95 -7.23 39.98
N VAL A 457 -2.55 -7.28 38.73
CA VAL A 457 -3.43 -7.56 37.60
C VAL A 457 -3.03 -8.89 36.94
N PRO A 458 -3.89 -9.91 36.97
CA PRO A 458 -3.69 -11.13 36.20
C PRO A 458 -3.53 -10.82 34.71
N LEU A 459 -2.49 -11.35 34.07
CA LEU A 459 -2.26 -11.15 32.64
C LEU A 459 -3.35 -11.79 31.76
N GLU A 460 -4.13 -12.72 32.32
CA GLU A 460 -5.30 -13.33 31.68
C GLU A 460 -6.50 -12.38 31.58
N ASP A 461 -6.57 -11.35 32.42
CA ASP A 461 -7.63 -10.33 32.37
C ASP A 461 -7.43 -9.37 31.19
N PHE A 462 -6.25 -9.39 30.57
CA PHE A 462 -5.97 -8.67 29.34
C PHE A 462 -6.27 -9.53 28.11
N VAL A 463 -7.04 -8.98 27.18
CA VAL A 463 -7.29 -9.58 25.86
C VAL A 463 -6.10 -9.27 24.95
N VAL A 464 -4.95 -9.90 25.22
CA VAL A 464 -3.66 -9.67 24.54
C VAL A 464 -2.92 -10.98 24.25
N ASP A 465 -2.20 -11.03 23.13
CA ASP A 465 -1.24 -12.12 22.90
C ASP A 465 0.08 -11.78 23.60
N ARG A 466 0.21 -12.42 24.76
CA ARG A 466 1.34 -12.31 25.69
C ARG A 466 2.68 -12.67 25.04
N GLY A 467 2.68 -13.41 23.94
CA GLY A 467 3.88 -13.76 23.18
C GLY A 467 4.47 -12.61 22.37
N ARG A 468 3.74 -11.49 22.21
CA ARG A 468 4.18 -10.36 21.38
C ARG A 468 3.78 -9.00 21.96
N VAL A 469 4.17 -8.74 23.19
CA VAL A 469 3.96 -7.44 23.84
C VAL A 469 4.97 -6.41 23.32
N ARG A 470 4.46 -5.26 22.88
CA ARG A 470 5.23 -4.13 22.33
C ARG A 470 5.44 -3.01 23.30
N GLY A 471 4.56 -2.90 24.29
CA GLY A 471 4.64 -1.87 25.30
C GLY A 471 3.59 -2.06 26.38
N ILE A 472 3.85 -1.41 27.50
CA ILE A 472 2.94 -1.33 28.66
C ILE A 472 2.81 0.15 28.99
N MET A 473 1.58 0.68 28.99
CA MET A 473 1.30 2.04 29.43
C MET A 473 0.56 2.00 30.75
N ILE A 474 0.88 2.94 31.64
CA ILE A 474 0.10 3.23 32.84
C ILE A 474 -0.25 4.73 32.81
N GLY A 475 -1.52 5.06 33.00
CA GLY A 475 -2.00 6.43 32.91
C GLY A 475 -3.51 6.54 33.02
N SER A 476 -4.11 7.49 32.32
CA SER A 476 -5.56 7.68 32.29
C SER A 476 -6.08 7.68 30.86
N ASN A 477 -7.28 7.12 30.69
CA ASN A 477 -8.16 7.27 29.53
C ASN A 477 -9.58 7.67 29.97
N GLY A 478 -9.69 8.24 31.17
CA GLY A 478 -10.94 8.61 31.84
C GLY A 478 -11.58 9.88 31.26
N PRO A 479 -12.60 10.44 31.94
CA PRO A 479 -13.25 11.66 31.49
C PRO A 479 -12.27 12.85 31.43
N GLU A 480 -12.63 13.88 30.66
CA GLU A 480 -11.85 15.10 30.53
C GLU A 480 -11.48 15.68 31.91
N GLY A 481 -10.20 15.99 32.11
CA GLY A 481 -9.71 16.47 33.39
C GLY A 481 -8.21 16.31 33.58
N HIS A 482 -7.72 17.02 34.59
CA HIS A 482 -6.36 16.83 35.11
C HIS A 482 -6.32 15.56 35.97
N PHE A 483 -5.21 14.83 35.89
CA PHE A 483 -4.94 13.72 36.80
C PHE A 483 -3.47 13.70 37.21
N ARG A 484 -3.22 13.20 38.42
CA ARG A 484 -1.89 12.92 38.93
C ARG A 484 -1.81 11.51 39.50
N LEU A 485 -0.87 10.73 38.98
CA LEU A 485 -0.62 9.35 39.36
C LEU A 485 0.87 9.16 39.65
N GLN A 486 1.21 8.41 40.68
CA GLN A 486 2.56 7.96 40.94
C GLN A 486 2.60 6.44 40.95
N ILE A 487 3.61 5.88 40.29
CA ILE A 487 3.84 4.43 40.23
C ILE A 487 5.23 4.06 40.70
N ASP A 488 5.35 2.87 41.27
CA ASP A 488 6.62 2.35 41.75
C ASP A 488 6.69 0.81 41.69
N ASN A 489 7.90 0.25 41.70
CA ASN A 489 8.17 -1.18 41.78
C ASN A 489 7.39 -2.02 40.77
N VAL A 490 7.42 -1.59 39.49
CA VAL A 490 6.71 -2.25 38.40
C VAL A 490 7.39 -3.57 38.07
N ARG A 491 6.62 -4.66 38.09
CA ARG A 491 7.10 -6.03 37.88
C ARG A 491 6.12 -6.88 37.07
N ILE A 492 6.66 -7.81 36.31
CA ILE A 492 5.89 -8.83 35.57
C ILE A 492 6.34 -10.22 36.03
N GLU A 493 5.49 -10.85 36.85
CA GLU A 493 5.79 -12.09 37.60
C GLU A 493 5.42 -13.35 36.84
#